data_AF-A0A060SUT7-F1
#
_entry.id   AF-A0A060SUT7-F1
#
_cell.length_a   1.000
_cell.length_b   1.000
_cell.length_c   1.000
_cell.angle_alpha   90.00
_cell.angle_beta   90.00
_cell.angle_gamma   90.00
#
_symmetry.space_group_name_H-M   'P 1'
#
loop_
_entity.id
_entity.type
_entity.pdbx_description
1 polymer ?
#
loop_
_entity_poly.entity_id
_entity_poly.type
_entity_poly.pdbx_seq_one_letter_code
_entity_poly.pdbx_strand_id
1 'polypeptide(L)'
;MSSLLRLLPRPPSSLSSAYTGSSDLWLASTACSSSACNSAGASRYDPSQAYPTGQSTSVDYAQGKVDGPIVWDAVSLGAYSIDHQALIAAANVDAEPLSSNFVGVLGLALPLNSQIARIIPPTTGDSPDGAAFSSNLFGITPIATAPPARFLSFALERPGSSKVPSLLAIGRHPPDLVPDPSKIQYAPVVPQSVGSLFWQANVRAITVYANGQPTPVPLPASTTGSAGSPSAILDTGIPLILASPQIAYGIYGALGYSPAADGNWKPLTTFKAFIGKK
;
A
#
# COMPACT_ATOMS: atom_id res chain seq x y z
N MET A 1 5.17 -25.12 18.12
CA MET A 1 5.88 -24.68 16.89
C MET A 1 5.12 -23.46 16.39
N SER A 2 5.69 -22.26 16.51
CA SER A 2 5.05 -21.02 16.04
C SER A 2 4.90 -21.06 14.52
N SER A 3 3.71 -20.73 14.02
CA SER A 3 3.41 -20.68 12.58
C SER A 3 4.01 -19.40 12.02
N LEU A 4 5.26 -19.47 11.56
CA LEU A 4 5.94 -18.30 11.00
C LEU A 4 5.25 -17.86 9.69
N LEU A 5 4.61 -16.69 9.70
CA LEU A 5 4.11 -16.07 8.48
C LEU A 5 5.29 -15.53 7.66
N ARG A 6 5.50 -16.06 6.45
CA ARG A 6 6.59 -15.63 5.55
C ARG A 6 6.05 -14.80 4.39
N LEU A 7 6.32 -13.50 4.40
CA LEU A 7 6.01 -12.54 3.33
C LEU A 7 7.03 -12.59 2.18
N LEU A 8 7.47 -13.80 1.77
CA LEU A 8 8.42 -13.99 0.67
C LEU A 8 7.69 -14.19 -0.66
N PRO A 9 8.32 -13.95 -1.83
CA PRO A 9 7.80 -14.45 -3.09
C PRO A 9 7.91 -16.00 -3.10
N ARG A 10 6.82 -16.69 -2.67
CA ARG A 10 6.59 -18.15 -2.54
C ARG A 10 7.29 -18.84 -1.35
N PRO A 11 6.64 -19.78 -0.59
CA PRO A 11 5.46 -20.63 -0.88
C PRO A 11 4.24 -20.34 0.06
N PRO A 12 3.23 -21.24 0.21
CA PRO A 12 1.77 -20.98 0.11
C PRO A 12 1.14 -20.06 1.18
N SER A 13 1.90 -19.60 2.17
CA SER A 13 1.51 -18.60 3.17
C SER A 13 2.21 -17.26 2.91
N SER A 14 2.48 -16.95 1.64
CA SER A 14 3.08 -15.69 1.18
C SER A 14 2.03 -14.66 0.83
N LEU A 15 2.08 -13.53 1.53
CA LEU A 15 1.38 -12.32 1.14
C LEU A 15 1.96 -11.75 -0.16
N SER A 16 1.14 -11.61 -1.20
CA SER A 16 1.62 -11.09 -2.50
C SER A 16 1.55 -9.58 -2.65
N SER A 17 0.93 -8.84 -1.73
CA SER A 17 0.69 -7.42 -1.98
C SER A 17 0.96 -6.53 -0.78
N ALA A 18 1.79 -5.52 -1.03
CA ALA A 18 2.15 -4.48 -0.09
C ALA A 18 1.53 -3.17 -0.57
N TYR A 19 0.63 -2.58 0.21
CA TYR A 19 -0.18 -1.43 -0.18
C TYR A 19 0.27 -0.19 0.61
N THR A 20 0.72 0.84 -0.10
CA THR A 20 1.09 2.12 0.52
C THR A 20 -0.10 3.05 0.77
N GLY A 21 -1.33 2.60 0.46
CA GLY A 21 -2.60 3.28 0.75
C GLY A 21 -3.27 2.92 2.09
N SER A 22 -2.79 1.90 2.82
CA SER A 22 -3.28 1.54 4.16
C SER A 22 -2.11 1.18 5.08
N SER A 23 -2.30 1.16 6.41
CA SER A 23 -1.21 0.90 7.37
C SER A 23 -1.35 -0.41 8.15
N ASP A 24 -2.49 -1.07 8.03
CA ASP A 24 -2.78 -2.30 8.78
C ASP A 24 -2.38 -3.53 7.95
N LEU A 25 -1.76 -4.50 8.62
CA LEU A 25 -1.54 -5.84 8.07
C LEU A 25 -2.78 -6.68 8.34
N TRP A 26 -3.29 -7.35 7.32
CA TRP A 26 -4.36 -8.32 7.48
C TRP A 26 -4.22 -9.50 6.54
N LEU A 27 -4.75 -10.65 6.94
CA LEU A 27 -4.80 -11.86 6.15
C LEU A 27 -6.18 -12.50 6.26
N ALA A 28 -6.69 -13.02 5.14
CA ALA A 28 -7.86 -13.88 5.12
C ALA A 28 -7.60 -15.11 5.99
N SER A 29 -8.32 -15.19 7.11
CA SER A 29 -8.15 -16.30 8.05
C SER A 29 -8.86 -17.57 7.57
N THR A 30 -8.50 -18.73 8.14
CA THR A 30 -9.23 -19.99 7.96
C THR A 30 -10.68 -19.91 8.42
N ALA A 31 -11.00 -18.99 9.34
CA ALA A 31 -12.35 -18.69 9.79
C ALA A 31 -13.14 -17.79 8.81
N CYS A 32 -12.48 -17.18 7.81
CA CYS A 32 -13.15 -16.32 6.86
C CYS A 32 -14.07 -17.12 5.93
N SER A 33 -15.35 -16.70 5.87
CA SER A 33 -16.41 -17.37 5.13
C SER A 33 -16.97 -16.54 3.96
N SER A 34 -16.45 -15.33 3.73
CA SER A 34 -16.88 -14.49 2.61
C SER A 34 -16.53 -15.13 1.26
N SER A 35 -17.27 -14.74 0.22
CA SER A 35 -17.02 -15.23 -1.15
C SER A 35 -15.60 -14.96 -1.63
N ALA A 36 -15.02 -13.81 -1.28
CA ALA A 36 -13.64 -13.46 -1.59
C ALA A 36 -12.65 -14.46 -0.98
N CYS A 37 -12.85 -14.85 0.28
CA CYS A 37 -11.95 -15.75 0.99
C CYS A 37 -11.90 -17.18 0.40
N ASN A 38 -12.97 -17.63 -0.26
CA ASN A 38 -12.98 -18.95 -0.90
C ASN A 38 -11.90 -19.07 -1.99
N SER A 39 -11.61 -17.98 -2.70
CA SER A 39 -10.58 -17.93 -3.75
C SER A 39 -9.16 -18.07 -3.21
N ALA A 40 -8.92 -17.77 -1.92
CA ALA A 40 -7.64 -17.99 -1.25
C ALA A 40 -7.38 -19.49 -0.93
N GLY A 41 -8.43 -20.32 -0.87
CA GLY A 41 -8.30 -21.77 -0.70
C GLY A 41 -7.53 -22.17 0.56
N ALA A 42 -6.55 -23.05 0.39
CA ALA A 42 -5.68 -23.55 1.47
C ALA A 42 -4.58 -22.56 1.90
N SER A 43 -4.39 -21.47 1.14
CA SER A 43 -3.40 -20.43 1.45
C SER A 43 -3.85 -19.46 2.56
N ARG A 44 -5.07 -19.65 3.09
CA ARG A 44 -5.61 -18.84 4.18
C ARG A 44 -4.77 -18.98 5.44
N TYR A 45 -4.68 -17.88 6.19
CA TYR A 45 -3.93 -17.80 7.44
C TYR A 45 -4.65 -18.56 8.55
N ASP A 46 -3.96 -19.49 9.20
CA ASP A 46 -4.47 -20.17 10.39
C ASP A 46 -3.99 -19.45 11.67
N PRO A 47 -4.87 -18.71 12.38
CA PRO A 47 -4.49 -17.99 13.59
C PRO A 47 -4.44 -18.90 14.84
N SER A 48 -4.53 -20.23 14.72
CA SER A 48 -4.62 -21.15 15.86
C SER A 48 -3.44 -21.08 16.84
N GLN A 49 -2.27 -20.58 16.40
CA GLN A 49 -1.07 -20.39 17.22
C GLN A 49 -0.80 -18.92 17.57
N ALA A 50 -1.63 -17.99 17.08
CA ALA A 50 -1.45 -16.57 17.33
C ALA A 50 -1.91 -16.18 18.74
N TYR A 51 -1.35 -15.10 19.27
CA TYR A 51 -1.76 -14.55 20.56
C TYR A 51 -2.99 -13.64 20.38
N PRO A 52 -4.15 -13.98 20.96
CA PRO A 52 -5.33 -13.15 20.83
C PRO A 52 -5.17 -11.85 21.63
N THR A 53 -5.53 -10.72 21.01
CA THR A 53 -5.54 -9.42 21.72
C THR A 53 -6.84 -9.17 22.49
N GLY A 54 -7.91 -9.94 22.16
CA GLY A 54 -9.27 -9.68 22.63
C GLY A 54 -9.95 -8.50 21.95
N GLN A 55 -9.30 -7.85 20.98
CA GLN A 55 -9.83 -6.72 20.21
C GLN A 55 -10.16 -7.14 18.78
N SER A 56 -11.04 -6.39 18.13
CA SER A 56 -11.39 -6.54 16.71
C SER A 56 -11.42 -5.18 16.05
N THR A 57 -11.19 -5.15 14.74
CA THR A 57 -11.25 -3.91 13.97
C THR A 57 -11.78 -4.14 12.57
N SER A 58 -12.02 -3.04 11.87
CA SER A 58 -12.44 -2.98 10.50
C SER A 58 -11.60 -1.94 9.76
N VAL A 59 -11.27 -2.22 8.50
CA VAL A 59 -10.60 -1.29 7.60
C VAL A 59 -11.45 -1.17 6.33
N ASP A 60 -11.91 0.05 6.07
CA ASP A 60 -12.64 0.39 4.84
C ASP A 60 -11.65 0.89 3.78
N TYR A 61 -11.66 0.27 2.62
CA TYR A 61 -10.89 0.69 1.45
C TYR A 61 -11.75 1.56 0.52
N ALA A 62 -11.11 2.18 -0.47
CA ALA A 62 -11.85 2.90 -1.52
C ALA A 62 -12.84 1.98 -2.26
N GLN A 63 -12.50 0.70 -2.37
CA GLN A 63 -13.38 -0.36 -2.83
C GLN A 63 -13.15 -1.57 -1.94
N GLY A 64 -14.18 -1.95 -1.17
CA GLY A 64 -14.12 -3.10 -0.28
C GLY A 64 -13.82 -2.79 1.17
N LYS A 65 -13.83 -3.85 1.96
CA LYS A 65 -13.74 -3.78 3.41
C LYS A 65 -13.18 -5.08 3.95
N VAL A 66 -12.42 -4.98 5.03
CA VAL A 66 -11.99 -6.13 5.82
C VAL A 66 -12.35 -5.91 7.28
N ASP A 67 -12.80 -6.96 7.96
CA ASP A 67 -12.97 -6.95 9.41
C ASP A 67 -12.59 -8.30 10.03
N GLY A 68 -12.20 -8.25 11.30
CA GLY A 68 -11.83 -9.44 12.06
C GLY A 68 -11.14 -9.12 13.39
N PRO A 69 -10.85 -10.18 14.17
CA PRO A 69 -10.04 -10.06 15.38
C PRO A 69 -8.61 -9.62 15.07
N ILE A 70 -8.04 -8.83 15.98
CA ILE A 70 -6.63 -8.48 15.99
C ILE A 70 -5.89 -9.56 16.78
N VAL A 71 -4.79 -10.06 16.23
CA VAL A 71 -3.89 -11.02 16.87
C VAL A 71 -2.45 -10.54 16.78
N TRP A 72 -1.61 -10.97 17.70
CA TRP A 72 -0.15 -10.88 17.53
C TRP A 72 0.38 -12.23 17.04
N ASP A 73 1.20 -12.21 16.00
CA ASP A 73 1.91 -13.39 15.53
C ASP A 73 3.27 -13.01 14.92
N ALA A 74 4.09 -14.02 14.68
CA ALA A 74 5.41 -13.89 14.10
C ALA A 74 5.29 -13.65 12.58
N VAL A 75 5.80 -12.50 12.12
CA VAL A 75 5.77 -12.09 10.72
C VAL A 75 7.19 -11.86 10.21
N SER A 76 7.54 -12.50 9.09
CA SER A 76 8.83 -12.36 8.44
C SER A 76 8.72 -11.76 7.05
N LEU A 77 9.57 -10.79 6.72
CA LEU A 77 9.71 -10.22 5.39
C LEU A 77 11.19 -10.23 4.98
N GLY A 78 11.53 -11.04 3.98
CA GLY A 78 12.93 -11.23 3.61
C GLY A 78 13.74 -11.85 4.75
N ALA A 79 14.77 -11.15 5.20
CA ALA A 79 15.64 -11.56 6.30
C ALA A 79 15.19 -11.01 7.68
N TYR A 80 14.13 -10.21 7.72
CA TYR A 80 13.65 -9.58 8.95
C TYR A 80 12.45 -10.34 9.52
N SER A 81 12.40 -10.45 10.84
CA SER A 81 11.32 -11.10 11.57
C SER A 81 10.85 -10.21 12.73
N ILE A 82 9.55 -10.19 12.98
CA ILE A 82 8.90 -9.49 14.09
C ILE A 82 8.03 -10.51 14.81
N ASP A 83 8.34 -10.81 16.07
CA ASP A 83 7.73 -11.93 16.81
C ASP A 83 6.26 -11.68 17.19
N HIS A 84 5.89 -10.42 17.44
CA HIS A 84 4.55 -10.02 17.89
C HIS A 84 4.00 -8.90 17.02
N GLN A 85 3.99 -9.09 15.70
CA GLN A 85 3.36 -8.12 14.81
C GLN A 85 1.85 -8.20 14.98
N ALA A 86 1.20 -7.07 15.28
CA ALA A 86 -0.25 -7.00 15.27
C ALA A 86 -0.77 -7.10 13.82
N LEU A 87 -1.74 -7.99 13.59
CA LEU A 87 -2.45 -8.11 12.32
C LEU A 87 -3.92 -8.47 12.52
N ILE A 88 -4.74 -8.19 11.50
CA ILE A 88 -6.14 -8.61 11.48
C ILE A 88 -6.21 -10.01 10.88
N ALA A 89 -6.66 -10.98 11.67
CA ALA A 89 -7.07 -12.29 11.18
C ALA A 89 -8.48 -12.15 10.58
N ALA A 90 -8.56 -11.72 9.32
CA ALA A 90 -9.81 -11.31 8.70
C ALA A 90 -10.85 -12.43 8.72
N ALA A 91 -12.03 -12.12 9.25
CA ALA A 91 -13.19 -13.01 9.27
C ALA A 91 -14.15 -12.70 8.11
N ASN A 92 -14.14 -11.45 7.64
CA ASN A 92 -14.87 -11.03 6.45
C ASN A 92 -13.97 -10.19 5.56
N VAL A 93 -14.05 -10.45 4.25
CA VAL A 93 -13.38 -9.66 3.20
C VAL A 93 -14.40 -9.41 2.10
N ASP A 94 -14.62 -8.14 1.79
CA ASP A 94 -15.49 -7.68 0.70
C ASP A 94 -14.68 -6.92 -0.36
N ALA A 95 -15.03 -7.14 -1.61
CA ALA A 95 -14.48 -6.51 -2.81
C ALA A 95 -12.94 -6.48 -2.94
N GLU A 96 -12.23 -7.49 -2.43
CA GLU A 96 -10.81 -7.74 -2.70
C GLU A 96 -10.61 -8.99 -3.57
N PRO A 97 -9.75 -8.94 -4.61
CA PRO A 97 -9.56 -10.03 -5.56
C PRO A 97 -8.63 -11.13 -5.02
N LEU A 98 -8.94 -11.66 -3.83
CA LEU A 98 -8.15 -12.71 -3.19
C LEU A 98 -7.97 -13.93 -4.11
N SER A 99 -6.83 -14.60 -3.98
CA SER A 99 -6.47 -15.80 -4.72
C SER A 99 -5.50 -16.67 -3.92
N SER A 100 -5.16 -17.86 -4.42
CA SER A 100 -4.14 -18.70 -3.79
C SER A 100 -2.76 -18.02 -3.66
N ASN A 101 -2.51 -16.97 -4.44
CA ASN A 101 -1.29 -16.17 -4.38
C ASN A 101 -1.48 -14.86 -3.61
N PHE A 102 -2.71 -14.37 -3.43
CA PHE A 102 -3.02 -13.09 -2.79
C PHE A 102 -4.04 -13.30 -1.68
N VAL A 103 -3.57 -13.34 -0.44
CA VAL A 103 -4.38 -13.76 0.72
C VAL A 103 -4.61 -12.66 1.75
N GLY A 104 -4.16 -11.44 1.48
CA GLY A 104 -4.31 -10.30 2.38
C GLY A 104 -3.47 -9.11 1.94
N VAL A 105 -3.28 -8.12 2.81
CA VAL A 105 -2.52 -6.89 2.50
C VAL A 105 -1.51 -6.58 3.59
N LEU A 106 -0.31 -6.17 3.20
CA LEU A 106 0.65 -5.51 4.08
C LEU A 106 0.49 -4.00 3.91
N GLY A 107 -0.16 -3.37 4.88
CA GLY A 107 -0.27 -1.92 4.92
C GLY A 107 1.10 -1.26 5.17
N LEU A 108 1.48 -0.34 4.29
CA LEU A 108 2.73 0.42 4.31
C LEU A 108 2.54 1.94 4.18
N ALA A 109 1.31 2.44 4.34
CA ALA A 109 1.07 3.86 4.62
C ALA A 109 1.66 4.25 5.98
N LEU A 110 1.59 5.54 6.34
CA LEU A 110 2.26 6.04 7.54
C LEU A 110 1.54 5.62 8.82
N PRO A 111 2.24 5.36 9.94
CA PRO A 111 1.67 4.67 11.10
C PRO A 111 0.39 5.29 11.69
N LEU A 112 0.22 6.60 11.60
CA LEU A 112 -0.98 7.31 12.08
C LEU A 112 -2.28 6.92 11.33
N ASN A 113 -2.17 6.26 10.18
CA ASN A 113 -3.32 5.78 9.41
C ASN A 113 -3.78 4.36 9.82
N SER A 114 -3.08 3.69 10.74
CA SER A 114 -3.44 2.33 11.21
C SER A 114 -4.68 2.34 12.11
N GLN A 115 -5.65 1.49 11.79
CA GLN A 115 -6.81 1.26 12.67
C GLN A 115 -6.44 0.37 13.87
N ILE A 116 -5.51 -0.57 13.70
CA ILE A 116 -4.98 -1.38 14.82
C ILE A 116 -4.35 -0.45 15.87
N ALA A 117 -3.46 0.47 15.45
CA ALA A 117 -2.77 1.40 16.35
C ALA A 117 -3.72 2.36 17.09
N ARG A 118 -4.92 2.59 16.56
CA ARG A 118 -5.96 3.39 17.25
C ARG A 118 -6.64 2.63 18.39
N ILE A 119 -6.73 1.32 18.28
CA ILE A 119 -7.35 0.44 19.27
C ILE A 119 -6.33 -0.04 20.30
N ILE A 120 -5.13 -0.39 19.83
CA ILE A 120 -3.99 -0.83 20.64
C ILE A 120 -2.84 0.15 20.39
N PRO A 121 -2.72 1.22 21.19
CA PRO A 121 -1.70 2.25 20.96
C PRO A 121 -0.27 1.69 20.98
N PRO A 122 0.60 2.10 20.03
CA PRO A 122 2.01 1.78 20.06
C PRO A 122 2.69 2.36 21.30
N THR A 123 3.66 1.64 21.84
CA THR A 123 4.47 2.04 22.99
C THR A 123 5.94 2.11 22.61
N THR A 124 6.79 2.55 23.54
CA THR A 124 8.25 2.59 23.34
C THR A 124 8.98 1.42 24.00
N GLY A 125 8.24 0.45 24.56
CA GLY A 125 8.80 -0.75 25.20
C GLY A 125 8.71 -1.98 24.31
N ASP A 126 9.19 -3.12 24.81
CA ASP A 126 9.21 -4.39 24.07
C ASP A 126 7.93 -5.23 24.25
N SER A 127 6.94 -4.72 24.97
CA SER A 127 5.64 -5.38 25.12
C SER A 127 4.87 -5.37 23.79
N PRO A 128 4.16 -6.46 23.42
CA PRO A 128 3.31 -6.47 22.23
C PRO A 128 2.30 -5.31 22.22
N ASP A 129 2.22 -4.60 21.10
CA ASP A 129 1.33 -3.44 20.91
C ASP A 129 0.77 -3.42 19.48
N GLY A 130 0.04 -2.36 19.12
CA GLY A 130 -0.57 -2.21 17.79
C GLY A 130 0.29 -1.48 16.77
N ALA A 131 1.61 -1.41 16.94
CA ALA A 131 2.48 -0.74 15.99
C ALA A 131 2.36 -1.31 14.57
N ALA A 132 2.27 -0.41 13.59
CA ALA A 132 2.29 -0.77 12.18
C ALA A 132 3.59 -1.51 11.82
N PHE A 133 3.54 -2.41 10.83
CA PHE A 133 4.68 -3.24 10.46
C PHE A 133 5.96 -2.45 10.16
N SER A 134 5.86 -1.31 9.48
CA SER A 134 7.00 -0.46 9.17
C SER A 134 7.67 0.12 10.42
N SER A 135 6.89 0.46 11.46
CA SER A 135 7.43 0.93 12.74
C SER A 135 8.24 -0.17 13.42
N ASN A 136 7.68 -1.38 13.51
CA ASN A 136 8.36 -2.54 14.11
C ASN A 136 9.62 -2.93 13.32
N LEU A 137 9.52 -2.99 11.99
CA LEU A 137 10.63 -3.33 11.09
C LEU A 137 11.84 -2.42 11.29
N PHE A 138 11.63 -1.10 11.37
CA PHE A 138 12.71 -0.13 11.56
C PHE A 138 13.06 0.13 13.03
N GLY A 139 12.32 -0.49 13.94
CA GLY A 139 12.52 -0.49 15.39
C GLY A 139 13.17 -1.76 15.94
N ILE A 140 13.49 -2.76 15.08
CA ILE A 140 14.11 -4.02 15.49
C ILE A 140 15.35 -3.77 16.38
N THR A 141 15.44 -4.54 17.46
CA THR A 141 16.59 -4.58 18.37
C THR A 141 17.20 -5.99 18.38
N PRO A 142 18.53 -6.13 18.51
CA PRO A 142 19.54 -5.07 18.52
C PRO A 142 19.64 -4.36 17.16
N ILE A 143 19.99 -3.07 17.14
CA ILE A 143 20.01 -2.24 15.91
C ILE A 143 20.86 -2.84 14.77
N ALA A 144 21.84 -3.69 15.09
CA ALA A 144 22.67 -4.40 14.11
C ALA A 144 21.88 -5.41 13.25
N THR A 145 20.70 -5.86 13.69
CA THR A 145 19.80 -6.74 12.93
C THR A 145 18.66 -5.99 12.25
N ALA A 146 18.50 -4.69 12.55
CA ALA A 146 17.53 -3.83 11.89
C ALA A 146 17.98 -3.46 10.47
N PRO A 147 17.07 -3.00 9.60
CA PRO A 147 17.45 -2.48 8.29
C PRO A 147 18.47 -1.33 8.39
N PRO A 148 19.44 -1.25 7.46
CA PRO A 148 20.53 -0.28 7.51
C PRO A 148 20.09 1.17 7.29
N ALA A 149 18.89 1.39 6.75
CA ALA A 149 18.26 2.69 6.61
C ALA A 149 16.74 2.58 6.75
N ARG A 150 16.10 3.68 7.16
CA ARG A 150 14.66 3.73 7.46
C ARG A 150 13.81 4.14 6.27
N PHE A 151 13.86 3.37 5.19
CA PHE A 151 12.98 3.57 4.03
C PHE A 151 12.71 2.26 3.29
N LEU A 152 11.65 2.25 2.50
CA LEU A 152 11.30 1.18 1.57
C LEU A 152 11.44 1.68 0.14
N SER A 153 11.83 0.82 -0.78
CA SER A 153 11.90 1.10 -2.21
C SER A 153 11.07 0.11 -2.99
N PHE A 154 10.32 0.62 -3.96
CA PHE A 154 9.47 -0.17 -4.83
C PHE A 154 9.92 0.02 -6.28
N ALA A 155 10.12 -1.09 -6.98
CA ALA A 155 10.11 -1.15 -8.43
C ALA A 155 8.92 -2.01 -8.83
N LEU A 156 8.11 -1.55 -9.78
CA LEU A 156 6.90 -2.23 -10.20
C LEU A 156 7.01 -2.58 -11.68
N GLU A 157 6.92 -3.86 -12.00
CA GLU A 157 6.90 -4.32 -13.38
C GLU A 157 5.64 -3.81 -14.10
N ARG A 158 5.79 -3.37 -15.35
CA ARG A 158 4.66 -2.96 -16.16
C ARG A 158 4.13 -4.14 -16.96
N PRO A 159 2.79 -4.32 -17.06
CA PRO A 159 2.22 -5.36 -17.91
C PRO A 159 2.80 -5.34 -19.32
N GLY A 160 3.33 -6.49 -19.76
CA GLY A 160 3.96 -6.64 -21.08
C GLY A 160 5.41 -6.17 -21.17
N SER A 161 6.09 -5.84 -20.07
CA SER A 161 7.51 -5.47 -20.08
C SER A 161 8.26 -5.95 -18.85
N SER A 162 9.30 -6.76 -19.05
CA SER A 162 10.21 -7.23 -18.00
C SER A 162 11.44 -6.32 -17.80
N LYS A 163 11.46 -5.12 -18.40
CA LYS A 163 12.61 -4.20 -18.34
C LYS A 163 12.90 -3.73 -16.91
N VAL A 164 11.86 -3.51 -16.13
CA VAL A 164 11.94 -3.17 -14.70
C VAL A 164 11.26 -4.30 -13.94
N PRO A 165 11.97 -5.04 -13.08
CA PRO A 165 11.37 -6.11 -12.30
C PRO A 165 10.51 -5.56 -11.16
N SER A 166 9.59 -6.39 -10.66
CA SER A 166 8.88 -6.11 -9.40
C SER A 166 9.79 -6.40 -8.20
N LEU A 167 10.18 -5.36 -7.47
CA LEU A 167 11.06 -5.44 -6.31
C LEU A 167 10.51 -4.60 -5.14
N LEU A 168 10.53 -5.19 -3.95
CA LEU A 168 10.46 -4.46 -2.68
C LEU A 168 11.84 -4.56 -2.01
N ALA A 169 12.48 -3.42 -1.78
CA ALA A 169 13.75 -3.34 -1.07
C ALA A 169 13.57 -2.58 0.25
N ILE A 170 14.28 -3.06 1.28
CA ILE A 170 14.19 -2.55 2.66
C ILE A 170 15.52 -1.92 3.03
N GLY A 171 15.49 -0.63 3.37
CA GLY A 171 16.66 0.16 3.78
C GLY A 171 17.71 0.37 2.69
N ARG A 172 17.36 0.15 1.42
CA ARG A 172 18.26 0.34 0.28
C ARG A 172 17.49 0.54 -1.02
N HIS A 173 18.12 1.20 -1.98
CA HIS A 173 17.66 1.20 -3.36
C HIS A 173 18.24 -0.03 -4.10
N PRO A 174 17.49 -0.65 -5.02
CA PRO A 174 18.05 -1.73 -5.85
C PRO A 174 19.18 -1.17 -6.73
N PRO A 175 20.44 -1.63 -6.59
CA PRO A 175 21.60 -1.00 -7.23
C PRO A 175 21.54 -1.07 -8.76
N ASP A 176 20.96 -2.13 -9.32
CA ASP A 176 20.81 -2.29 -10.78
C ASP A 176 19.81 -1.29 -11.38
N LEU A 177 18.88 -0.77 -10.58
CA LEU A 177 17.90 0.24 -11.00
C LEU A 177 18.31 1.65 -10.60
N VAL A 178 19.04 1.79 -9.50
CA VAL A 178 19.50 3.06 -8.94
C VAL A 178 20.99 2.95 -8.63
N PRO A 179 21.85 3.03 -9.67
CA PRO A 179 23.31 2.90 -9.50
C PRO A 179 23.92 4.11 -8.78
N ASP A 180 23.23 5.25 -8.79
CA ASP A 180 23.65 6.50 -8.16
C ASP A 180 22.51 7.11 -7.34
N PRO A 181 22.40 6.77 -6.05
CA PRO A 181 21.35 7.28 -5.16
C PRO A 181 21.36 8.81 -4.99
N SER A 182 22.47 9.49 -5.28
CA SER A 182 22.54 10.95 -5.15
C SER A 182 21.64 11.69 -6.16
N LYS A 183 21.22 11.00 -7.22
CA LYS A 183 20.32 11.52 -8.26
C LYS A 183 18.85 11.40 -7.90
N ILE A 184 18.51 10.76 -6.78
CA ILE A 184 17.12 10.64 -6.34
C ILE A 184 16.61 12.01 -5.93
N GLN A 185 15.46 12.37 -6.50
CA GLN A 185 14.74 13.57 -6.11
C GLN A 185 13.75 13.22 -5.00
N TYR A 186 13.74 14.04 -3.96
CA TYR A 186 12.85 13.87 -2.81
C TYR A 186 11.77 14.95 -2.81
N ALA A 187 10.57 14.56 -2.41
CA ALA A 187 9.48 15.47 -2.12
C ALA A 187 9.11 15.35 -0.63
N PRO A 188 8.85 16.46 0.06
CA PRO A 188 8.35 16.39 1.43
C PRO A 188 6.95 15.78 1.45
N VAL A 189 6.67 14.99 2.48
CA VAL A 189 5.33 14.47 2.72
C VAL A 189 4.42 15.62 3.15
N VAL A 190 3.22 15.70 2.57
CA VAL A 190 2.18 16.64 2.94
C VAL A 190 1.43 16.07 4.15
N PRO A 191 1.51 16.70 5.34
CA PRO A 191 0.79 16.25 6.51
C PRO A 191 -0.69 16.67 6.46
N GLN A 192 -1.52 16.01 7.25
CA GLN A 192 -2.87 16.42 7.59
C GLN A 192 -2.91 17.00 9.01
N SER A 193 -4.09 17.43 9.48
CA SER A 193 -4.25 18.06 10.81
C SER A 193 -3.76 17.19 11.96
N VAL A 194 -3.90 15.86 11.84
CA VAL A 194 -3.48 14.88 12.85
C VAL A 194 -2.07 14.35 12.64
N GLY A 195 -1.36 14.84 11.61
CA GLY A 195 -0.06 14.35 11.17
C GLY A 195 -0.11 13.69 9.78
N SER A 196 0.96 13.01 9.42
CA SER A 196 1.09 12.39 8.10
C SER A 196 0.44 10.99 8.09
N LEU A 197 -0.65 10.86 7.34
CA LEU A 197 -1.40 9.59 7.21
C LEU A 197 -0.93 8.75 6.01
N PHE A 198 -0.57 9.41 4.91
CA PHE A 198 -0.22 8.76 3.66
C PHE A 198 1.13 9.24 3.14
N TRP A 199 1.70 8.49 2.20
CA TRP A 199 2.78 8.98 1.33
C TRP A 199 2.24 10.00 0.33
N GLN A 200 1.86 11.17 0.85
CA GLN A 200 1.23 12.24 0.10
C GLN A 200 2.26 13.31 -0.26
N ALA A 201 2.29 13.77 -1.51
CA ALA A 201 3.20 14.81 -1.96
C ALA A 201 2.49 15.84 -2.84
N ASN A 202 3.00 17.08 -2.86
CA ASN A 202 2.49 18.13 -3.74
C ASN A 202 2.78 17.80 -5.21
N VAL A 203 1.77 17.95 -6.07
CA VAL A 203 1.91 17.85 -7.52
C VAL A 203 2.29 19.23 -8.05
N ARG A 204 3.52 19.36 -8.56
CA ARG A 204 4.07 20.65 -9.04
C ARG A 204 3.74 20.95 -10.49
N ALA A 205 3.71 19.92 -11.32
CA ALA A 205 3.39 20.02 -12.74
C ALA A 205 2.92 18.66 -13.25
N ILE A 206 2.07 18.70 -14.28
CA ILE A 206 1.75 17.54 -15.11
C ILE A 206 2.03 17.97 -16.55
N THR A 207 2.77 17.14 -17.30
CA THR A 207 3.06 17.39 -18.72
C THR A 207 2.79 16.12 -19.49
N VAL A 208 1.93 16.22 -20.50
CA VAL A 208 1.62 15.12 -21.41
C VAL A 208 2.53 15.24 -22.63
N TYR A 209 3.16 14.14 -23.02
CA TYR A 209 3.94 14.09 -24.25
C TYR A 209 3.18 13.30 -25.31
N ALA A 210 2.71 13.97 -26.35
CA ALA A 210 2.03 13.35 -27.49
C ALA A 210 2.90 13.53 -28.75
N ASN A 211 3.31 12.43 -29.40
CA ASN A 211 4.21 12.45 -30.55
C ASN A 211 5.51 13.26 -30.29
N GLY A 212 6.05 13.16 -29.07
CA GLY A 212 7.25 13.89 -28.65
C GLY A 212 7.03 15.36 -28.30
N GLN A 213 5.82 15.91 -28.46
CA GLN A 213 5.51 17.29 -28.11
C GLN A 213 5.00 17.42 -26.66
N PRO A 214 5.59 18.29 -25.83
CA PRO A 214 5.13 18.52 -24.47
C PRO A 214 3.90 19.45 -24.44
N THR A 215 2.85 19.00 -23.75
CA THR A 215 1.64 19.76 -23.46
C THR A 215 1.47 19.87 -21.94
N PRO A 216 1.74 21.03 -21.34
CA PRO A 216 1.48 21.27 -19.93
C PRO A 216 -0.01 21.14 -19.60
N VAL A 217 -0.33 20.46 -18.50
CA VAL A 217 -1.68 20.35 -17.97
C VAL A 217 -1.87 21.39 -16.86
N PRO A 218 -2.84 22.32 -17.00
CA PRO A 218 -3.15 23.28 -15.93
C PRO A 218 -3.55 22.56 -14.64
N LEU A 219 -2.91 22.92 -13.53
CA LEU A 219 -3.25 22.40 -12.22
C LEU A 219 -4.33 23.25 -11.57
N PRO A 220 -5.45 22.66 -11.09
CA PRO A 220 -6.48 23.41 -10.41
C PRO A 220 -6.02 23.84 -9.01
N ALA A 221 -6.58 24.94 -8.51
CA ALA A 221 -6.47 25.27 -7.09
C ALA A 221 -7.05 24.12 -6.24
N SER A 222 -6.38 23.78 -5.15
CA SER A 222 -6.74 22.64 -4.30
C SER A 222 -6.41 22.89 -2.84
N THR A 223 -7.18 22.27 -1.95
CA THR A 223 -6.95 22.23 -0.51
C THR A 223 -6.25 20.94 -0.06
N THR A 224 -5.95 20.03 -0.99
CA THR A 224 -5.35 18.73 -0.66
C THR A 224 -3.85 18.83 -0.40
N GLY A 225 -3.16 19.74 -1.11
CA GLY A 225 -1.74 20.00 -0.94
C GLY A 225 -1.46 21.28 -0.14
N SER A 226 -0.25 21.78 -0.27
CA SER A 226 0.21 23.01 0.37
C SER A 226 0.03 24.22 -0.55
N ALA A 227 -0.22 25.40 0.03
CA ALA A 227 -0.27 26.67 -0.69
C ALA A 227 -1.21 26.67 -1.93
N GLY A 228 -2.38 26.03 -1.81
CA GLY A 228 -3.36 25.96 -2.89
C GLY A 228 -3.03 24.95 -4.01
N SER A 229 -1.95 24.17 -3.87
CA SER A 229 -1.53 23.18 -4.86
C SER A 229 -2.28 21.85 -4.69
N PRO A 230 -2.55 21.11 -5.78
CA PRO A 230 -3.01 19.73 -5.67
C PRO A 230 -1.91 18.83 -5.11
N SER A 231 -2.31 17.71 -4.53
CA SER A 231 -1.40 16.67 -4.05
C SER A 231 -1.82 15.30 -4.58
N ALA A 232 -0.91 14.33 -4.50
CA ALA A 232 -1.13 12.94 -4.85
C ALA A 232 -0.66 12.04 -3.72
N ILE A 233 -1.35 10.91 -3.54
CA ILE A 233 -0.90 9.82 -2.68
C ILE A 233 -0.20 8.79 -3.55
N LEU A 234 0.98 8.34 -3.13
CA LEU A 234 1.67 7.22 -3.73
C LEU A 234 1.06 5.93 -3.16
N ASP A 235 0.24 5.27 -3.97
CA ASP A 235 -0.50 4.07 -3.57
C ASP A 235 -0.19 2.89 -4.50
N THR A 236 0.57 1.92 -4.00
CA THR A 236 0.90 0.67 -4.71
C THR A 236 -0.27 -0.31 -4.78
N GLY A 237 -1.34 -0.09 -4.02
CA GLY A 237 -2.53 -0.95 -4.00
C GLY A 237 -3.59 -0.62 -5.04
N ILE A 238 -3.45 0.51 -5.74
CA ILE A 238 -4.42 0.93 -6.77
C ILE A 238 -3.79 0.78 -8.16
N PRO A 239 -4.43 0.03 -9.08
CA PRO A 239 -3.84 -0.24 -10.40
C PRO A 239 -3.91 0.95 -11.38
N LEU A 240 -4.69 1.99 -11.04
CA LEU A 240 -4.98 3.13 -11.91
C LEU A 240 -4.57 4.45 -11.26
N ILE A 241 -4.19 5.42 -12.09
CA ILE A 241 -4.03 6.80 -11.62
C ILE A 241 -5.43 7.40 -11.47
N LEU A 242 -5.80 7.70 -10.24
CA LEU A 242 -7.04 8.41 -9.91
C LEU A 242 -6.74 9.91 -9.82
N ALA A 243 -7.57 10.72 -10.49
CA ALA A 243 -7.38 12.17 -10.55
C ALA A 243 -8.73 12.89 -10.46
N SER A 244 -8.69 14.18 -10.08
CA SER A 244 -9.88 15.03 -10.19
C SER A 244 -10.32 15.13 -11.66
N PRO A 245 -11.62 15.35 -11.93
CA PRO A 245 -12.11 15.53 -13.30
C PRO A 245 -11.30 16.56 -14.09
N GLN A 246 -10.94 17.69 -13.48
CA GLN A 246 -10.18 18.77 -14.13
C GLN A 246 -8.79 18.31 -14.57
N ILE A 247 -8.08 17.57 -13.72
CA ILE A 247 -6.76 17.03 -14.08
C ILE A 247 -6.91 15.96 -15.17
N ALA A 248 -7.91 15.07 -15.06
CA ALA A 248 -8.19 14.08 -16.09
C ALA A 248 -8.53 14.74 -17.44
N TYR A 249 -9.38 15.78 -17.46
CA TYR A 249 -9.70 16.57 -18.66
C TYR A 249 -8.43 17.15 -19.30
N GLY A 250 -7.53 17.72 -18.50
CA GLY A 250 -6.26 18.24 -19.01
C GLY A 250 -5.37 17.15 -19.61
N ILE A 251 -5.25 15.99 -18.94
CA ILE A 251 -4.41 14.88 -19.41
C ILE A 251 -4.96 14.29 -20.73
N TYR A 252 -6.21 13.88 -20.74
CA TYR A 252 -6.79 13.21 -21.91
C TYR A 252 -7.09 14.18 -23.05
N GLY A 253 -7.46 15.43 -22.75
CA GLY A 253 -7.61 16.48 -23.74
C GLY A 253 -6.28 16.78 -24.47
N ALA A 254 -5.15 16.78 -23.75
CA ALA A 254 -3.83 16.90 -24.35
C ALA A 254 -3.44 15.72 -25.26
N LEU A 255 -4.08 14.56 -25.10
CA LEU A 255 -3.95 13.39 -25.97
C LEU A 255 -4.96 13.37 -27.12
N GLY A 256 -5.84 14.38 -27.24
CA GLY A 256 -6.88 14.45 -28.26
C GLY A 256 -8.09 13.56 -27.98
N TYR A 257 -8.26 13.09 -26.75
CA TYR A 257 -9.44 12.33 -26.34
C TYR A 257 -10.50 13.23 -25.71
N SER A 258 -11.74 12.72 -25.69
CA SER A 258 -12.90 13.34 -25.03
C SER A 258 -13.55 12.31 -24.07
N PRO A 259 -14.19 12.75 -22.98
CA PRO A 259 -14.87 11.84 -22.08
C PRO A 259 -16.02 11.14 -22.81
N ALA A 260 -16.20 9.84 -22.57
CA ALA A 260 -17.38 9.12 -23.01
C ALA A 260 -18.58 9.44 -22.09
N ALA A 261 -19.79 9.14 -22.57
CA ALA A 261 -21.03 9.43 -21.84
C ALA A 261 -21.16 8.71 -20.47
N ASP A 262 -20.35 7.68 -20.21
CA ASP A 262 -20.28 6.93 -18.95
C ASP A 262 -19.27 7.51 -17.93
N GLY A 263 -18.64 8.65 -18.25
CA GLY A 263 -17.62 9.28 -17.41
C GLY A 263 -16.22 8.67 -17.53
N ASN A 264 -16.03 7.64 -18.38
CA ASN A 264 -14.72 7.05 -18.66
C ASN A 264 -14.08 7.69 -19.91
N TRP A 265 -12.76 7.57 -20.05
CA TRP A 265 -12.03 8.05 -21.23
C TRP A 265 -11.68 6.89 -22.18
N LYS A 266 -11.90 7.09 -23.49
CA LYS A 266 -11.69 6.09 -24.56
C LYS A 266 -10.69 6.61 -25.61
N PRO A 267 -9.93 5.73 -26.28
CA PRO A 267 -10.03 4.27 -26.31
C PRO A 267 -9.38 3.59 -25.09
N LEU A 268 -10.01 2.50 -24.67
CA LEU A 268 -9.69 1.70 -23.46
C LEU A 268 -8.30 1.04 -23.48
N THR A 269 -7.51 1.24 -24.54
CA THR A 269 -6.24 0.56 -24.80
C THR A 269 -5.03 1.23 -24.17
N THR A 270 -5.15 2.45 -23.65
CA THR A 270 -3.94 3.19 -23.25
C THR A 270 -3.92 3.64 -21.79
N PHE A 271 -5.01 4.17 -21.22
CA PHE A 271 -5.05 4.53 -19.79
C PHE A 271 -6.50 4.59 -19.30
N LYS A 272 -6.84 3.92 -18.19
CA LYS A 272 -8.08 4.16 -17.43
C LYS A 272 -7.75 5.06 -16.23
N ALA A 273 -8.30 6.27 -16.17
CA ALA A 273 -8.39 7.04 -14.94
C ALA A 273 -9.82 6.95 -14.45
N PHE A 274 -10.01 6.47 -13.22
CA PHE A 274 -11.34 6.42 -12.61
C PHE A 274 -11.63 7.76 -11.95
N ILE A 275 -12.83 8.29 -12.17
CA ILE A 275 -13.32 9.50 -11.48
C ILE A 275 -13.93 9.03 -10.16
N GLY A 276 -13.14 9.01 -9.09
CA GLY A 276 -13.63 8.79 -7.74
C GLY A 276 -13.87 10.12 -7.05
N LYS A 277 -15.06 10.32 -6.47
CA LYS A 277 -15.23 11.30 -5.38
C LYS A 277 -14.61 10.66 -4.12
N LYS A 278 -13.63 11.33 -3.52
CA LYS A 278 -13.33 11.12 -2.10
C LYS A 278 -14.42 11.79 -1.27
#